data_AF-A0A6I6G439-F1
#
_entry.id   AF-A0A6I6G439-F1
#
_cell.length_a   1.000
_cell.length_b   1.000
_cell.length_c   1.000
_cell.angle_alpha   90.00
_cell.angle_beta   90.00
_cell.angle_gamma   90.00
#
_symmetry.space_group_name_H-M   'P 1'
#
loop_
_entity.id
_entity.type
_entity.pdbx_description
1 polymer ?
#
loop_
_entity_poly.entity_id
_entity_poly.type
_entity_poly.pdbx_seq_one_letter_code
_entity_poly.pdbx_strand_id
1 'polypeptide(L)'
;MSVRRPLPIATPGISSRQHLTCLYRCGDQCASPAPNASGNPYFGDVAAEISRRGALKAAGVVALAVGATQVLPTTAAAQGSLGTGSAGALGSAGGGTLDTGFVPVAPNTADAVTVPAGHSSDVVIRWGDPVIPGGPAFDFENQSAAAQAVQYGFNCDLAVLFPMDDRDERFLLTVNHEYTTEPMMFRGYDSAAPPGSRSRSPGPHTA
;
A
#
# COMPACT_ATOMS: atom_id res chain seq x y z
N MET A 1 26.86 -22.52 -17.98
CA MET A 1 26.11 -22.43 -16.70
C MET A 1 24.83 -21.64 -16.95
N SER A 2 23.66 -22.27 -16.78
CA SER A 2 22.37 -21.60 -17.04
C SER A 2 21.99 -20.75 -15.82
N VAL A 3 21.94 -19.43 -15.99
CA VAL A 3 21.56 -18.50 -14.92
C VAL A 3 20.07 -18.71 -14.60
N ARG A 4 19.78 -19.32 -13.44
CA ARG A 4 18.41 -19.45 -12.95
C ARG A 4 17.92 -18.05 -12.56
N ARG A 5 16.86 -17.57 -13.21
CA ARG A 5 16.13 -16.37 -12.74
C ARG A 5 15.07 -16.83 -11.73
N PRO A 6 15.20 -16.46 -10.44
CA PRO A 6 14.19 -16.75 -9.43
C PRO A 6 12.89 -16.01 -9.72
N LEU A 7 11.81 -16.39 -9.05
CA LEU A 7 10.58 -15.62 -9.05
C LEU A 7 10.84 -14.23 -8.42
N PRO A 8 10.20 -13.15 -8.91
CA PRO A 8 10.31 -11.83 -8.27
C PRO A 8 9.76 -11.78 -6.84
N ILE A 9 9.04 -12.84 -6.40
CA ILE A 9 8.62 -13.08 -5.01
C ILE A 9 9.77 -13.59 -4.12
N ALA A 10 10.80 -14.17 -4.71
CA ALA A 10 11.87 -14.89 -4.01
C ALA A 10 13.20 -14.13 -3.95
N THR A 11 13.19 -12.86 -4.36
CA THR A 11 14.28 -11.94 -4.02
C THR A 11 13.99 -11.48 -2.59
N PRO A 12 14.95 -11.49 -1.65
CA PRO A 12 14.72 -10.93 -0.32
C PRO A 12 14.07 -9.56 -0.50
N GLY A 13 12.86 -9.41 0.03
CA GLY A 13 11.98 -8.29 -0.26
C GLY A 13 12.54 -6.99 0.31
N ILE A 14 13.51 -6.40 -0.37
CA ILE A 14 13.90 -5.03 -0.11
C ILE A 14 12.75 -4.19 -0.65
N SER A 15 11.87 -3.80 0.27
CA SER A 15 10.84 -2.82 -0.04
C SER A 15 11.50 -1.58 -0.62
N SER A 16 10.91 -0.99 -1.67
CA SER A 16 11.31 0.35 -2.13
C SER A 16 10.83 1.46 -1.18
N ARG A 17 10.13 1.09 -0.09
CA ARG A 17 9.74 2.02 0.97
C ARG A 17 10.97 2.57 1.67
N GLN A 18 10.88 3.83 2.06
CA GLN A 18 11.87 4.42 2.97
C GLN A 18 11.81 3.69 4.31
N HIS A 19 12.97 3.48 4.94
CA HIS A 19 13.05 2.79 6.24
C HIS A 19 12.20 3.48 7.32
N LEU A 20 12.15 4.82 7.33
CA LEU A 20 11.27 5.57 8.23
C LEU A 20 9.80 5.12 8.15
N THR A 21 9.30 4.83 6.95
CA THR A 21 7.93 4.31 6.78
C THR A 21 7.77 2.94 7.43
N CYS A 22 8.76 2.05 7.32
CA CYS A 22 8.70 0.73 7.95
C CYS A 22 8.72 0.84 9.49
N LEU A 23 9.55 1.73 10.03
CA LEU A 23 9.68 1.96 11.46
C LEU A 23 8.36 2.49 12.06
N TYR A 24 7.80 3.55 11.49
CA TYR A 24 6.66 4.25 12.10
C TYR A 24 5.30 3.64 11.74
N ARG A 25 5.18 2.95 10.60
CA ARG A 25 3.91 2.29 10.22
C ARG A 25 3.70 0.96 10.93
N CYS A 26 4.74 0.12 10.99
CA CYS A 26 4.60 -1.26 11.48
C CYS A 26 5.74 -1.73 12.39
N GLY A 27 6.65 -0.84 12.82
CA GLY A 27 7.73 -1.21 13.74
C GLY A 27 8.74 -2.17 13.13
N ASP A 28 9.08 -1.99 11.85
CA ASP A 28 10.06 -2.83 11.14
C ASP A 28 9.73 -4.34 11.17
N GLN A 29 8.44 -4.70 11.16
CA GLN A 29 7.99 -6.10 11.15
C GLN A 29 8.64 -6.94 10.04
N CYS A 30 8.87 -6.36 8.86
CA CYS A 30 9.52 -7.05 7.74
C CYS A 30 11.02 -7.32 7.98
N ALA A 31 11.67 -6.60 8.89
CA ALA A 31 13.07 -6.79 9.27
C ALA A 31 13.24 -7.72 10.48
N SER A 32 12.15 -8.08 11.16
CA SER A 32 12.17 -9.05 12.24
C SER A 32 12.29 -10.48 11.69
N PRO A 33 12.93 -11.41 12.43
CA PRO A 33 12.91 -12.82 12.06
C PRO A 33 11.48 -13.31 11.90
N ALA A 34 11.25 -14.17 10.89
CA ALA A 34 9.92 -14.75 10.69
C ALA A 34 9.45 -15.46 11.97
N PRO A 35 8.22 -15.21 12.45
CA PRO A 35 7.72 -15.75 13.71
C PRO A 35 7.32 -17.24 13.61
N ASN A 36 8.04 -18.02 12.80
CA ASN A 36 7.81 -19.44 12.63
C ASN A 36 8.59 -20.22 13.70
N ALA A 37 7.92 -20.61 14.79
CA ALA A 37 8.48 -21.46 15.83
C ALA A 37 8.39 -22.96 15.53
N SER A 38 7.77 -23.35 14.41
CA SER A 38 7.67 -24.76 14.02
C SER A 38 8.96 -25.23 13.35
N GLY A 39 9.17 -26.55 13.30
CA GLY A 39 10.27 -27.15 12.53
C GLY A 39 10.06 -27.13 11.01
N ASN A 40 8.98 -26.51 10.52
CA ASN A 40 8.69 -26.42 9.09
C ASN A 40 9.62 -25.39 8.42
N PRO A 41 10.02 -25.61 7.15
CA PRO A 41 10.82 -24.64 6.41
C PRO A 41 10.08 -23.30 6.28
N TYR A 42 10.83 -22.20 6.29
CA TYR A 42 10.26 -20.89 6.03
C TYR A 42 9.82 -20.80 4.56
N PHE A 43 8.63 -20.24 4.31
CA PHE A 43 8.08 -20.14 2.97
C PHE A 43 9.01 -19.37 2.01
N GLY A 44 9.75 -18.36 2.51
CA GLY A 44 10.73 -17.64 1.70
C GLY A 44 11.83 -18.55 1.14
N ASP A 45 12.30 -19.53 1.92
CA ASP A 45 13.31 -20.50 1.48
C ASP A 45 12.72 -21.45 0.42
N VAL A 46 11.49 -21.94 0.65
CA VAL A 46 10.76 -22.76 -0.34
C VAL A 46 10.54 -21.98 -1.64
N ALA A 47 10.16 -20.71 -1.56
CA ALA A 47 9.93 -19.86 -2.72
C ALA A 47 11.24 -19.57 -3.49
N ALA A 48 12.38 -19.42 -2.80
CA ALA A 48 13.70 -19.25 -3.40
C ALA A 48 14.16 -20.45 -4.23
N GLU A 49 13.70 -21.65 -3.88
CA GLU A 49 14.01 -22.87 -4.63
C GLU A 49 13.15 -23.01 -5.90
N ILE A 50 12.00 -22.33 -5.99
CA ILE A 50 11.12 -22.37 -7.15
C ILE A 50 11.62 -21.42 -8.25
N SER A 51 12.15 -22.01 -9.32
CA SER A 51 12.48 -21.23 -10.52
C SER A 51 11.21 -20.73 -11.23
N ARG A 52 11.24 -19.50 -11.76
CA ARG A 52 10.14 -18.91 -12.54
C ARG A 52 9.68 -19.83 -13.68
N ARG A 53 10.64 -20.48 -14.36
CA ARG A 53 10.37 -21.43 -15.44
C ARG A 53 9.72 -22.72 -14.95
N GLY A 54 10.13 -23.22 -13.78
CA GLY A 54 9.55 -24.42 -13.16
C GLY A 54 8.10 -24.21 -12.77
N ALA A 55 7.79 -23.09 -12.11
CA ALA A 55 6.41 -22.72 -11.76
C ALA A 55 5.50 -22.63 -13.00
N LEU A 56 5.95 -21.95 -14.05
CA LEU A 56 5.18 -21.81 -15.30
C LEU A 56 4.97 -23.16 -16.02
N LYS A 57 5.97 -24.05 -16.01
CA LYS A 57 5.82 -25.40 -16.57
C LYS A 57 4.84 -26.25 -15.76
N ALA A 58 4.92 -26.21 -14.43
CA ALA A 58 4.00 -26.96 -13.56
C ALA A 58 2.54 -26.52 -13.75
N ALA A 59 2.29 -25.21 -13.84
CA ALA A 59 0.97 -24.66 -14.15
C ALA A 59 0.44 -25.15 -15.52
N GLY A 60 1.31 -25.21 -16.54
CA GLY A 60 0.95 -25.73 -17.86
C GLY A 60 0.59 -27.22 -17.88
N VAL A 61 1.28 -28.05 -17.07
CA VAL A 61 0.98 -29.49 -16.96
C VAL A 61 -0.35 -29.75 -16.25
N VAL A 62 -0.70 -28.97 -15.22
CA VAL A 62 -1.99 -29.09 -14.52
C VAL A 62 -3.15 -28.71 -15.44
N ALA A 63 -3.01 -27.67 -16.28
CA ALA A 63 -4.02 -27.30 -17.27
C ALA A 63 -4.26 -28.42 -18.32
N LEU A 64 -3.21 -29.13 -18.73
CA LEU A 64 -3.31 -30.26 -19.66
C LEU A 64 -3.96 -31.51 -19.02
N ALA A 65 -3.72 -31.77 -17.74
CA ALA A 65 -4.30 -32.92 -17.04
C ALA A 65 -5.82 -32.76 -16.79
N VAL A 66 -6.29 -31.54 -16.54
CA VAL A 66 -7.73 -31.26 -16.39
C VAL A 66 -8.46 -31.24 -17.75
N GLY A 67 -7.76 -30.89 -18.83
CA GLY A 67 -8.31 -30.95 -20.19
C GLY A 67 -8.40 -32.35 -20.79
N ALA A 68 -7.57 -33.30 -20.35
CA ALA A 68 -7.48 -34.65 -20.93
C ALA A 68 -8.53 -35.66 -20.40
N THR A 69 -9.27 -35.33 -19.34
CA THR A 69 -10.31 -36.22 -18.77
C THR A 69 -11.70 -36.01 -19.38
N GLN A 70 -11.86 -35.08 -20.33
CA GLN A 70 -13.12 -34.79 -21.02
C GLN A 70 -13.24 -35.52 -22.37
N VAL A 71 -12.97 -36.82 -22.41
CA VAL A 71 -13.22 -37.67 -23.60
C VAL A 71 -13.95 -38.96 -23.21
N LEU A 72 -15.15 -38.83 -22.65
CA LEU A 72 -16.15 -39.92 -22.59
C LEU A 72 -17.54 -39.34 -22.91
N PRO A 73 -18.31 -39.92 -23.85
CA PRO A 73 -19.61 -39.39 -24.23
C PRO A 73 -20.68 -39.92 -23.27
N THR A 74 -21.22 -39.06 -22.41
CA THR A 74 -22.53 -39.29 -21.78
C THR A 74 -23.41 -38.06 -21.97
N THR A 75 -24.67 -38.34 -22.28
CA THR A 75 -25.68 -37.42 -22.79
C THR A 75 -26.35 -36.60 -21.68
N ALA A 76 -26.47 -35.28 -21.92
CA ALA A 76 -27.50 -34.34 -21.47
C ALA A 76 -27.64 -33.99 -19.97
N ALA A 77 -27.13 -32.82 -19.56
CA ALA A 77 -27.93 -31.62 -19.21
C ALA A 77 -27.03 -30.45 -18.74
N ALA A 78 -27.44 -29.21 -19.08
CA ALA A 78 -26.83 -27.89 -18.80
C ALA A 78 -25.69 -27.42 -19.73
N GLN A 79 -26.08 -26.70 -20.79
CA GLN A 79 -25.21 -25.90 -21.64
C GLN A 79 -24.71 -24.64 -20.90
N GLY A 80 -23.40 -24.56 -20.71
CA GLY A 80 -22.64 -23.33 -20.53
C GLY A 80 -21.34 -23.45 -21.32
N SER A 81 -21.37 -23.02 -22.59
CA SER A 81 -20.25 -23.15 -23.52
C SER A 81 -19.04 -22.30 -23.10
N LEU A 82 -18.11 -22.89 -22.35
CA LEU A 82 -16.72 -22.43 -22.28
C LEU A 82 -16.00 -22.93 -23.53
N GLY A 83 -16.00 -22.07 -24.55
CA GLY A 83 -15.29 -22.30 -25.80
C GLY A 83 -13.79 -22.49 -25.58
N THR A 84 -13.25 -23.44 -26.33
CA THR A 84 -11.84 -23.81 -26.47
C THR A 84 -10.94 -22.62 -26.83
N GLY A 85 -10.16 -22.14 -25.87
CA GLY A 85 -9.06 -21.20 -26.11
C GLY A 85 -7.73 -21.93 -26.20
N SER A 86 -7.26 -22.21 -27.42
CA SER A 86 -5.87 -22.57 -27.67
C SER A 86 -4.98 -21.47 -27.09
N ALA A 87 -4.04 -21.82 -26.21
CA ALA A 87 -2.99 -20.92 -25.74
C ALA A 87 -2.04 -20.61 -26.90
N GLY A 88 -2.50 -19.73 -27.78
CA GLY A 88 -1.68 -19.05 -28.77
C GLY A 88 -0.57 -18.30 -28.05
N ALA A 89 0.58 -18.23 -28.72
CA ALA A 89 1.73 -17.45 -28.35
C ALA A 89 1.33 -16.12 -27.68
N LEU A 90 2.09 -15.69 -26.68
CA LEU A 90 2.18 -14.30 -26.25
C LEU A 90 2.82 -13.46 -27.37
N GLY A 91 2.24 -13.50 -28.56
CA GLY A 91 2.21 -12.35 -29.43
C GLY A 91 1.45 -11.27 -28.68
N SER A 92 2.00 -10.06 -28.72
CA SER A 92 1.26 -8.84 -28.42
C SER A 92 -0.09 -8.91 -29.16
N ALA A 93 -1.14 -9.30 -28.44
CA ALA A 93 -2.47 -9.50 -28.98
C ALA A 93 -3.36 -8.45 -28.34
N GLY A 94 -3.65 -7.41 -29.12
CA GLY A 94 -4.71 -6.45 -28.84
C GLY A 94 -4.31 -5.38 -27.84
N GLY A 95 -3.63 -4.36 -28.35
CA GLY A 95 -3.67 -3.02 -27.76
C GLY A 95 -5.11 -2.50 -27.76
N GLY A 96 -5.90 -2.95 -26.80
CA GLY A 96 -6.87 -2.06 -26.19
C GLY A 96 -6.05 -1.09 -25.37
N THR A 97 -5.55 -0.02 -25.99
CA THR A 97 -5.25 1.18 -25.21
C THR A 97 -6.56 1.49 -24.49
N LEU A 98 -6.61 1.32 -23.17
CA LEU A 98 -7.65 1.97 -22.40
C LEU A 98 -7.59 3.42 -22.84
N ASP A 99 -8.63 3.87 -23.55
CA ASP A 99 -8.76 5.27 -23.85
C ASP A 99 -9.08 5.96 -22.53
N THR A 100 -8.03 6.46 -21.91
CA THR A 100 -8.11 7.18 -20.64
C THR A 100 -8.56 8.62 -20.85
N GLY A 101 -8.70 9.08 -22.10
CA GLY A 101 -8.95 10.47 -22.43
C GLY A 101 -7.76 11.40 -22.16
N PHE A 102 -6.59 10.88 -21.77
CA PHE A 102 -5.38 11.65 -21.53
C PHE A 102 -4.11 10.88 -21.91
N VAL A 103 -3.00 11.60 -22.10
CA VAL A 103 -1.68 10.98 -22.29
C VAL A 103 -1.09 10.63 -20.92
N PRO A 104 -0.76 9.35 -20.64
CA PRO A 104 -0.20 8.94 -19.35
C PRO A 104 1.10 9.69 -19.02
N VAL A 105 1.27 10.05 -17.75
CA VAL A 105 2.49 10.67 -17.23
C VAL A 105 3.56 9.61 -17.01
N ALA A 106 4.81 9.90 -17.40
CA ALA A 106 5.93 9.00 -17.16
C ALA A 106 6.31 8.96 -15.66
N PRO A 107 6.69 7.79 -15.11
CA PRO A 107 7.24 7.69 -13.75
C PRO A 107 8.45 8.61 -13.58
N ASN A 108 8.52 9.31 -12.45
CA ASN A 108 9.60 10.25 -12.14
C ASN A 108 9.87 10.27 -10.62
N THR A 109 10.96 10.92 -10.23
CA THR A 109 11.38 11.09 -8.82
C THR A 109 11.41 12.56 -8.41
N ALA A 110 10.69 13.43 -9.12
CA ALA A 110 10.60 14.83 -8.75
C ALA A 110 9.76 14.98 -7.49
N ASP A 111 10.11 15.94 -6.63
CA ASP A 111 9.31 16.33 -5.48
C ASP A 111 8.16 17.26 -5.93
N ALA A 112 7.29 16.72 -6.79
CA ALA A 112 6.19 17.44 -7.42
C ALA A 112 5.09 16.49 -7.88
N VAL A 113 3.84 16.95 -7.83
CA VAL A 113 2.71 16.27 -8.46
C VAL A 113 2.71 16.60 -9.95
N THR A 114 3.00 15.61 -10.79
CA THR A 114 2.94 15.75 -12.26
C THR A 114 1.62 15.17 -12.77
N VAL A 115 0.82 16.00 -13.44
CA VAL A 115 -0.48 15.62 -14.01
C VAL A 115 -0.45 15.62 -15.55
N PRO A 116 -1.38 14.93 -16.23
CA PRO A 116 -1.51 15.01 -17.69
C PRO A 116 -1.77 16.43 -18.19
N ALA A 117 -1.47 16.69 -19.47
CA ALA A 117 -1.79 17.98 -20.09
C ALA A 117 -3.30 18.30 -19.97
N GLY A 118 -3.63 19.58 -19.75
CA GLY A 118 -5.00 20.05 -19.55
C GLY A 118 -5.58 19.80 -18.14
N HIS A 119 -4.83 19.15 -17.24
CA HIS A 119 -5.23 18.94 -15.85
C HIS A 119 -4.49 19.88 -14.89
N SER A 120 -5.02 20.02 -13.68
CA SER A 120 -4.37 20.74 -12.57
C SER A 120 -4.54 19.98 -11.27
N SER A 121 -3.68 20.26 -10.29
CA SER A 121 -3.77 19.75 -8.93
C SER A 121 -3.61 20.92 -7.98
N ASP A 122 -4.39 20.93 -6.90
CA ASP A 122 -4.28 21.93 -5.83
C ASP A 122 -4.47 21.25 -4.47
N VAL A 123 -4.06 21.93 -3.42
CA VAL A 123 -4.15 21.43 -2.06
C VAL A 123 -5.48 21.83 -1.44
N VAL A 124 -6.27 20.83 -1.04
CA VAL A 124 -7.59 21.03 -0.40
C VAL A 124 -7.44 21.38 1.09
N ILE A 125 -6.65 20.60 1.82
CA ILE A 125 -6.36 20.77 3.26
C ILE A 125 -5.02 20.10 3.59
N ARG A 126 -4.29 20.63 4.57
CA ARG A 126 -2.94 20.19 4.97
C ARG A 126 -2.90 19.84 6.45
N TRP A 127 -1.93 19.01 6.84
CA TRP A 127 -1.63 18.78 8.26
C TRP A 127 -1.48 20.12 8.99
N GLY A 128 -2.20 20.27 10.10
CA GLY A 128 -2.17 21.48 10.92
C GLY A 128 -3.23 22.52 10.58
N ASP A 129 -3.92 22.42 9.44
CA ASP A 129 -5.01 23.34 9.13
C ASP A 129 -6.15 23.18 10.15
N PRO A 130 -6.72 24.28 10.69
CA PRO A 130 -7.79 24.19 11.67
C PRO A 130 -9.08 23.65 11.03
N VAL A 131 -9.71 22.65 11.66
CA VAL A 131 -10.94 22.02 11.15
C VAL A 131 -12.21 22.53 11.83
N ILE A 132 -12.07 23.44 12.81
CA ILE A 132 -13.18 24.12 13.48
C ILE A 132 -12.98 25.64 13.46
N PRO A 133 -14.06 26.44 13.50
CA PRO A 133 -13.96 27.90 13.63
C PRO A 133 -13.17 28.31 14.86
N GLY A 134 -12.20 29.22 14.69
CA GLY A 134 -11.36 29.72 15.77
C GLY A 134 -10.25 28.76 16.24
N GLY A 135 -10.05 27.61 15.57
CA GLY A 135 -8.92 26.73 15.82
C GLY A 135 -7.58 27.47 15.61
N PRO A 136 -6.53 27.12 16.37
CA PRO A 136 -5.23 27.77 16.25
C PRO A 136 -4.62 27.49 14.87
N ALA A 137 -3.91 28.49 14.32
CA ALA A 137 -3.09 28.28 13.14
C ALA A 137 -1.97 27.26 13.44
N PHE A 138 -1.54 26.55 12.41
CA PHE A 138 -0.42 25.62 12.54
C PHE A 138 0.88 26.36 12.89
N ASP A 139 1.50 25.95 13.99
CA ASP A 139 2.84 26.34 14.38
C ASP A 139 3.68 25.08 14.52
N PHE A 140 4.63 24.89 13.59
CA PHE A 140 5.51 23.73 13.57
C PHE A 140 6.46 23.70 14.77
N GLU A 141 6.93 24.86 15.23
CA GLU A 141 7.92 24.95 16.31
C GLU A 141 7.27 24.78 17.69
N ASN A 142 5.99 25.15 17.83
CA ASN A 142 5.28 25.14 19.11
C ASN A 142 4.00 24.29 19.09
N GLN A 143 4.04 23.16 18.39
CA GLN A 143 2.85 22.33 18.26
C GLN A 143 2.46 21.67 19.58
N SER A 144 1.15 21.61 19.88
CA SER A 144 0.64 21.04 21.13
C SER A 144 -0.47 20.04 20.86
N ALA A 145 -0.65 19.06 21.75
CA ALA A 145 -1.72 18.08 21.63
C ALA A 145 -3.12 18.74 21.58
N ALA A 146 -3.32 19.82 22.33
CA ALA A 146 -4.59 20.56 22.34
C ALA A 146 -4.86 21.29 21.02
N ALA A 147 -3.82 21.87 20.40
CA ALA A 147 -3.95 22.48 19.07
C ALA A 147 -4.19 21.41 17.99
N GLN A 148 -3.41 20.33 18.00
CA GLN A 148 -3.54 19.24 17.03
C GLN A 148 -4.92 18.56 17.06
N ALA A 149 -5.56 18.47 18.23
CA ALA A 149 -6.89 17.86 18.40
C ALA A 149 -8.01 18.56 17.61
N VAL A 150 -7.78 19.79 17.18
CA VAL A 150 -8.73 20.60 16.39
C VAL A 150 -8.16 21.03 15.03
N GLN A 151 -7.11 20.34 14.60
CA GLN A 151 -6.45 20.52 13.31
C GLN A 151 -6.49 19.22 12.49
N TYR A 152 -6.37 19.35 11.18
CA TYR A 152 -6.25 18.21 10.29
C TYR A 152 -4.99 17.41 10.64
N GLY A 153 -5.13 16.09 10.71
CA GLY A 153 -4.08 15.19 11.20
C GLY A 153 -2.94 14.98 10.21
N PHE A 154 -1.82 14.48 10.73
CA PHE A 154 -0.66 14.08 9.94
C PHE A 154 -0.93 12.78 9.18
N ASN A 155 -0.27 12.59 8.02
CA ASN A 155 -0.25 11.32 7.27
C ASN A 155 -1.65 10.73 7.00
N CYS A 156 -2.46 11.50 6.27
CA CYS A 156 -3.74 11.03 5.77
C CYS A 156 -3.56 9.89 4.75
N ASP A 157 -4.48 8.92 4.73
CA ASP A 157 -4.46 7.79 3.77
C ASP A 157 -5.77 7.72 2.98
N LEU A 158 -6.78 7.05 3.52
CA LEU A 158 -8.13 6.97 2.97
C LEU A 158 -8.86 8.32 3.10
N ALA A 159 -9.34 8.82 1.97
CA ALA A 159 -10.25 9.94 1.88
C ALA A 159 -11.53 9.52 1.15
N VAL A 160 -12.69 9.77 1.76
CA VAL A 160 -14.00 9.44 1.18
C VAL A 160 -14.89 10.68 1.21
N LEU A 161 -15.55 10.94 0.09
CA LEU A 161 -16.44 12.09 -0.09
C LEU A 161 -17.90 11.61 -0.10
N PHE A 162 -18.73 12.18 0.78
CA PHE A 162 -20.15 11.89 0.86
C PHE A 162 -20.97 13.13 0.46
N PRO A 163 -21.91 13.03 -0.50
CA PRO A 163 -22.79 14.14 -0.83
C PRO A 163 -23.68 14.48 0.37
N MET A 164 -23.89 15.77 0.60
CA MET A 164 -24.73 16.29 1.70
C MET A 164 -26.04 16.91 1.20
N ASP A 165 -26.22 16.99 -0.12
CA ASP A 165 -27.44 17.45 -0.77
C ASP A 165 -27.63 16.74 -2.12
N ASP A 166 -28.85 16.84 -2.66
CA ASP A 166 -29.22 16.23 -3.95
C ASP A 166 -28.66 17.00 -5.16
N ARG A 167 -27.92 18.10 -4.93
CA ARG A 167 -27.39 18.97 -5.99
C ARG A 167 -25.89 18.80 -6.19
N ASP A 168 -25.25 17.93 -5.40
CA ASP A 168 -23.80 17.72 -5.41
C ASP A 168 -23.01 19.03 -5.22
N GLU A 169 -23.57 19.98 -4.45
CA GLU A 169 -22.93 21.27 -4.17
C GLU A 169 -22.17 21.27 -2.84
N ARG A 170 -22.48 20.33 -1.95
CA ARG A 170 -21.80 20.18 -0.67
C ARG A 170 -21.49 18.72 -0.38
N PHE A 171 -20.32 18.53 0.22
CA PHE A 171 -19.81 17.21 0.55
C PHE A 171 -19.17 17.18 1.93
N LEU A 172 -19.29 16.02 2.58
CA LEU A 172 -18.53 15.66 3.76
C LEU A 172 -17.32 14.84 3.33
N LEU A 173 -16.12 15.36 3.57
CA LEU A 173 -14.87 14.63 3.39
C LEU A 173 -14.49 13.93 4.71
N THR A 174 -14.50 12.61 4.73
CA THR A 174 -14.00 11.81 5.86
C THR A 174 -12.62 11.30 5.54
N VAL A 175 -11.66 11.53 6.45
CA VAL A 175 -10.26 11.14 6.23
C VAL A 175 -9.72 10.46 7.48
N ASN A 176 -9.00 9.36 7.32
CA ASN A 176 -8.23 8.77 8.40
C ASN A 176 -6.80 9.36 8.41
N HIS A 177 -6.19 9.34 9.60
CA HIS A 177 -4.80 9.72 9.82
C HIS A 177 -4.09 8.49 10.41
N GLU A 178 -3.18 7.86 9.65
CA GLU A 178 -2.76 6.48 9.92
C GLU A 178 -1.77 6.38 11.10
N TYR A 179 -0.75 7.22 11.12
CA TYR A 179 0.29 7.25 12.16
C TYR A 179 1.08 8.56 12.13
N THR A 180 1.78 8.87 13.22
CA THR A 180 2.73 9.98 13.33
C THR A 180 4.13 9.55 12.92
N THR A 181 4.93 10.51 12.45
CA THR A 181 6.37 10.31 12.21
C THR A 181 7.12 11.41 12.97
N GLU A 182 7.50 11.14 14.21
CA GLU A 182 8.02 12.15 15.13
C GLU A 182 9.26 12.92 14.61
N PRO A 183 10.23 12.30 13.89
CA PRO A 183 11.34 13.03 13.29
C PRO A 183 10.92 14.08 12.26
N MET A 184 9.74 13.91 11.65
CA MET A 184 9.16 14.88 10.72
C MET A 184 8.28 15.91 11.42
N MET A 185 7.78 15.59 12.62
CA MET A 185 6.83 16.44 13.34
C MET A 185 7.50 17.36 14.37
N PHE A 186 8.65 16.97 14.91
CA PHE A 186 9.33 17.72 15.98
C PHE A 186 10.79 17.99 15.61
N ARG A 187 11.17 19.27 15.61
CA ARG A 187 12.55 19.68 15.40
C ARG A 187 13.45 19.09 16.49
N GLY A 188 14.55 18.47 16.06
CA GLY A 188 15.53 17.90 16.99
C GLY A 188 15.02 16.68 17.75
N TYR A 189 14.01 15.98 17.23
CA TYR A 189 13.53 14.73 17.81
C TYR A 189 14.67 13.74 18.06
N ASP A 190 14.78 13.29 19.32
CA ASP A 190 15.71 12.25 19.75
C ASP A 190 14.92 10.97 20.04
N SER A 191 15.13 9.95 19.21
CA SER A 191 14.47 8.64 19.38
C SER A 191 14.91 7.90 20.64
N ALA A 192 16.06 8.23 21.23
CA ALA A 192 16.52 7.67 22.50
C ALA A 192 15.88 8.35 23.73
N ALA A 193 15.32 9.55 23.55
CA ALA A 193 14.66 10.33 24.59
C ALA A 193 13.36 10.96 24.05
N PRO A 194 12.35 10.16 23.67
CA PRO A 194 11.16 10.67 23.03
C PRO A 194 10.39 11.62 23.98
N PRO A 195 9.77 12.69 23.47
CA PRO A 195 8.97 13.61 24.27
C PRO A 195 7.89 12.84 25.04
N GLY A 196 7.84 13.02 26.38
CA GLY A 196 6.92 12.29 27.26
C GLY A 196 7.51 11.08 28.00
N SER A 197 8.75 10.67 27.69
CA SER A 197 9.48 9.62 28.42
C SER A 197 10.08 10.06 29.77
N ARG A 198 9.98 11.36 30.11
CA ARG A 198 10.14 11.77 31.52
C ARG A 198 8.92 11.29 32.27
N SER A 199 9.03 10.08 32.82
CA SER A 199 8.11 9.59 33.82
C SER A 199 7.83 10.71 34.82
N ARG A 200 6.57 11.10 34.92
CA ARG A 200 6.11 11.94 36.01
C ARG A 200 6.35 11.10 37.27
N SER A 201 7.49 11.29 37.94
CA SER A 201 7.72 10.69 39.25
C SER A 201 6.47 11.00 40.09
N PRO A 202 5.81 10.00 40.71
CA PRO A 202 4.76 10.29 41.65
C PRO A 202 5.42 11.06 42.79
N GLY A 203 5.11 12.36 42.89
CA GLY A 203 5.55 13.17 44.02
C GLY A 203 5.07 12.52 45.32
N PRO A 204 5.84 12.63 46.42
CA PRO A 204 5.50 11.96 47.66
C PRO A 204 4.14 12.47 48.16
N HIS A 205 3.16 11.57 48.26
CA HIS A 205 1.96 11.80 49.04
C HIS A 205 2.36 11.84 50.52
N THR A 206 2.48 13.04 51.07
CA THR A 206 2.41 13.27 52.51
C THR A 206 0.93 13.29 52.90
N ALA A 207 0.55 12.36 53.78
CA ALA A 207 -0.69 12.42 54.55
C ALA A 207 -0.59 13.48 55.66
#